data_AF-A0A1W9MJQ6-F1
#
_entry.id   AF-A0A1W9MJQ6-F1
#
_cell.length_a   1.000
_cell.length_b   1.000
_cell.length_c   1.000
_cell.angle_alpha   90.00
_cell.angle_beta   90.00
_cell.angle_gamma   90.00
#
_symmetry.space_group_name_H-M   'P 1'
#
loop_
_entity.id
_entity.type
_entity.pdbx_description
1 polymer ?
#
loop_
_entity_poly.entity_id
_entity_poly.type
_entity_poly.pdbx_seq_one_letter_code
_entity_poly.pdbx_strand_id
1 'polypeptide(L)'
;MALEKINVVWIQGQGCTGCTVSVTGGTNPDLINVLTGFLPQIEGINLVYHPTIMGPWGENASKILDDAINGKHDPFVLVVEGAVPDEKKAKETGGYYCSVGETGGKMMLFDDVLLKLSKRAGAVVAIGACASFGGIPHGNPNPTGAKGVVDFLG
;
A
#
# COMPACT_ATOMS: atom_id res chain seq x y z
N MET A 1 -3.90 24.77 17.83
CA MET A 1 -2.71 23.94 17.60
C MET A 1 -2.97 23.17 16.33
N ALA A 2 -2.16 23.33 15.29
CA ALA A 2 -2.29 22.53 14.07
C ALA A 2 -2.00 21.06 14.43
N LEU A 3 -2.83 20.13 13.95
CA LEU A 3 -2.58 18.70 14.09
C LEU A 3 -1.23 18.34 13.45
N GLU A 4 -0.51 17.40 14.07
CA GLU A 4 0.75 16.90 13.52
C GLU A 4 0.48 16.21 12.17
N LYS A 5 1.32 16.50 11.17
CA LYS A 5 1.12 15.99 9.81
C LYS A 5 1.39 14.48 9.77
N ILE A 6 0.38 13.70 9.40
CA ILE A 6 0.48 12.24 9.27
C ILE A 6 0.65 11.89 7.79
N ASN A 7 1.81 11.37 7.42
CA ASN A 7 2.03 10.83 6.08
C ASN A 7 1.31 9.48 5.94
N VAL A 8 0.72 9.26 4.77
CA VAL A 8 0.08 8.00 4.39
C VAL A 8 0.73 7.49 3.12
N VAL A 9 1.23 6.25 3.18
CA VAL A 9 1.76 5.51 2.04
C VAL A 9 0.81 4.34 1.78
N TRP A 10 0.15 4.33 0.63
CA TRP A 10 -0.83 3.29 0.27
C TRP A 10 -0.33 2.44 -0.88
N ILE A 11 -0.01 1.18 -0.61
CA ILE A 11 0.43 0.22 -1.63
C ILE A 11 -0.66 -0.81 -1.95
N GLN A 12 -0.69 -1.27 -3.21
CA GLN A 12 -1.65 -2.25 -3.70
C GLN A 12 -0.93 -3.52 -4.15
N GLY A 13 -1.31 -4.66 -3.56
CA GLY A 13 -0.82 -5.99 -3.88
C GLY A 13 -1.79 -6.75 -4.78
N GLN A 14 -2.07 -8.02 -4.45
CA GLN A 14 -3.11 -8.80 -5.14
C GLN A 14 -4.50 -8.33 -4.73
N GLY A 15 -4.93 -7.20 -5.30
CA GLY A 15 -6.21 -6.56 -5.06
C GLY A 15 -7.00 -6.32 -6.35
N CYS A 16 -8.17 -5.71 -6.19
CA CYS A 16 -9.05 -5.31 -7.30
C CYS A 16 -9.31 -3.80 -7.32
N THR A 17 -8.57 -3.02 -6.52
CA THR A 17 -8.79 -1.57 -6.31
C THR A 17 -10.14 -1.23 -5.66
N GLY A 18 -10.92 -2.25 -5.27
CA GLY A 18 -12.23 -2.08 -4.65
C GLY A 18 -12.17 -1.39 -3.29
N CYS A 19 -11.06 -1.49 -2.55
CA CYS A 19 -10.93 -0.80 -1.26
C CYS A 19 -10.72 0.70 -1.50
N THR A 20 -9.88 1.07 -2.49
CA THR A 20 -9.79 2.47 -2.95
C THR A 20 -11.15 3.00 -3.38
N VAL A 21 -11.86 2.29 -4.26
CA VAL A 21 -13.18 2.75 -4.73
C VAL A 21 -14.17 2.89 -3.57
N SER A 22 -14.18 1.94 -2.64
CA SER A 22 -15.03 2.03 -1.44
C SER A 22 -14.69 3.25 -0.58
N VAL A 23 -13.41 3.59 -0.42
CA VAL A 23 -12.99 4.79 0.34
C VAL A 23 -13.40 6.07 -0.38
N THR A 24 -13.32 6.11 -1.72
CA THR A 24 -13.77 7.28 -2.49
C THR A 24 -15.28 7.52 -2.38
N GLY A 25 -16.06 6.50 -2.04
CA GLY A 25 -17.51 6.60 -1.80
C GLY A 25 -17.89 7.02 -0.37
N GLY A 26 -16.92 7.21 0.53
CA GLY A 26 -17.20 7.71 1.88
C GLY A 26 -17.77 9.13 1.86
N THR A 27 -18.71 9.44 2.76
CA THR A 27 -19.39 10.75 2.82
C THR A 27 -19.18 11.51 4.13
N ASN A 28 -18.73 10.84 5.19
CA ASN A 28 -18.71 11.39 6.55
C ASN A 28 -17.44 10.97 7.33
N PRO A 29 -16.27 11.59 7.08
CA PRO A 29 -16.00 12.60 6.05
C PRO A 29 -15.84 11.99 4.65
N ASP A 30 -16.04 12.81 3.61
CA ASP A 30 -15.65 12.43 2.25
C ASP A 30 -14.13 12.53 2.03
N LEU A 31 -13.64 11.88 0.96
CA LEU A 31 -12.22 11.83 0.64
C LEU A 31 -11.62 13.21 0.37
N ILE A 32 -12.37 14.12 -0.24
CA ILE A 32 -11.87 15.47 -0.55
C ILE A 32 -11.64 16.25 0.74
N ASN A 33 -12.56 16.17 1.70
CA ASN A 33 -12.42 16.78 3.02
C ASN A 33 -11.20 16.22 3.76
N VAL A 34 -10.94 14.92 3.65
CA VAL A 34 -9.74 14.27 4.24
C VAL A 34 -8.46 14.79 3.59
N LEU A 35 -8.37 14.79 2.25
CA LEU A 35 -7.15 15.16 1.52
C LEU A 35 -6.85 16.66 1.58
N THR A 36 -7.89 17.49 1.63
CA THR A 36 -7.74 18.96 1.69
C THR A 36 -7.63 19.48 3.12
N GLY A 37 -7.96 18.66 4.13
CA GLY A 37 -8.04 19.11 5.52
C GLY A 37 -9.16 20.11 5.76
N PHE A 38 -10.22 20.13 4.93
CA PHE A 38 -11.32 21.09 5.03
C PHE A 38 -12.01 21.07 6.41
N LEU A 39 -12.11 19.88 7.02
CA LEU A 39 -12.62 19.73 8.38
C LEU A 39 -11.46 19.82 9.38
N PRO A 40 -11.49 20.77 10.35
CA PRO A 40 -10.38 20.98 11.28
C PRO A 40 -10.01 19.76 12.13
N GLN A 41 -10.93 18.80 12.30
CA GLN A 41 -10.70 17.59 13.10
C GLN A 41 -9.86 16.53 12.37
N ILE A 42 -9.71 16.64 11.05
CA ILE A 42 -8.99 15.69 10.18
C ILE A 42 -7.91 16.37 9.33
N GLU A 43 -7.59 17.64 9.66
CA GLU A 43 -6.47 18.36 9.07
C GLU A 43 -5.15 17.61 9.35
N GLY A 44 -4.24 17.59 8.37
CA GLY A 44 -2.89 17.04 8.54
C GLY A 44 -2.63 15.68 7.90
N ILE A 45 -3.63 15.03 7.28
CA ILE A 45 -3.40 13.81 6.50
C ILE A 45 -2.73 14.16 5.17
N ASN A 46 -1.56 13.58 4.92
CA ASN A 46 -0.80 13.78 3.70
C ASN A 46 -0.64 12.47 2.93
N LEU A 47 -1.39 12.32 1.85
CA LEU A 47 -1.26 11.16 0.98
C LEU A 47 0.01 11.28 0.14
N VAL A 48 1.07 10.59 0.60
CA VAL A 48 2.39 10.60 -0.05
C VAL A 48 2.37 9.76 -1.32
N TYR A 49 1.74 8.59 -1.25
CA TYR A 49 1.71 7.63 -2.35
C TYR A 49 0.36 6.91 -2.36
N HIS A 50 -0.26 6.85 -3.54
CA HIS A 50 -1.41 6.00 -3.82
C HIS A 50 -1.52 5.80 -5.34
N PRO A 51 -1.33 4.58 -5.87
CA PRO A 51 -1.12 4.38 -7.31
C PRO A 51 -2.34 4.78 -8.17
N THR A 52 -3.55 4.72 -7.62
CA THR A 52 -4.79 5.05 -8.35
C THR A 52 -5.12 6.56 -8.44
N ILE A 53 -4.78 7.37 -7.43
CA ILE A 53 -5.29 8.76 -7.31
C ILE A 53 -4.19 9.83 -7.16
N MET A 54 -2.92 9.42 -7.08
CA MET A 54 -1.82 10.38 -7.00
C MET A 54 -1.51 11.05 -8.36
N GLY A 55 -0.89 12.23 -8.31
CA GLY A 55 -0.47 12.96 -9.50
C GLY A 55 0.73 12.33 -10.23
N PRO A 56 1.84 11.97 -9.56
CA PRO A 56 3.01 11.38 -10.22
C PRO A 56 2.77 9.96 -10.75
N TRP A 57 3.46 9.58 -11.83
CA TRP A 57 3.35 8.25 -12.46
C TRP A 57 4.72 7.66 -12.83
N GLY A 58 4.74 6.38 -13.20
CA GLY A 58 5.93 5.69 -13.69
C GLY A 58 7.09 5.70 -12.68
N GLU A 59 8.30 5.97 -13.16
CA GLU A 59 9.50 6.00 -12.32
C GLU A 59 9.46 7.14 -11.28
N ASN A 60 8.77 8.26 -11.56
CA ASN A 60 8.57 9.32 -10.57
C ASN A 60 7.71 8.85 -9.39
N ALA A 61 6.70 8.02 -9.63
CA ALA A 61 5.92 7.40 -8.57
C ALA A 61 6.73 6.35 -7.81
N SER A 62 7.52 5.54 -8.53
CA SER A 62 8.39 4.53 -7.92
C SER A 62 9.47 5.16 -7.03
N LYS A 63 10.01 6.32 -7.42
CA LYS A 63 10.94 7.10 -6.60
C LYS A 63 10.34 7.55 -5.27
N ILE A 64 9.03 7.84 -5.21
CA ILE A 64 8.36 8.21 -3.95
C ILE A 64 8.31 7.00 -3.01
N LEU A 65 8.08 5.79 -3.52
CA LEU A 65 8.19 4.57 -2.72
C LEU A 65 9.62 4.33 -2.24
N ASP A 66 10.62 4.52 -3.10
CA ASP A 66 12.03 4.39 -2.73
C ASP A 66 12.42 5.42 -1.65
N ASP A 67 12.00 6.67 -1.81
CA ASP A 67 12.15 7.74 -0.82
C ASP A 67 11.53 7.34 0.54
N ALA A 68 10.34 6.72 0.54
CA ALA A 68 9.69 6.23 1.76
C ALA A 68 10.45 5.06 2.40
N ILE A 69 10.94 4.11 1.60
CA ILE A 69 11.82 3.01 2.04
C ILE A 69 13.10 3.56 2.69
N ASN A 70 13.62 4.67 2.18
CA ASN A 70 14.82 5.33 2.69
C ASN A 70 14.55 6.32 3.84
N GLY A 71 13.29 6.44 4.30
CA GLY A 71 12.91 7.20 5.50
C GLY A 71 12.63 8.69 5.27
N LYS A 72 12.55 9.15 4.01
CA LYS A 72 12.27 10.56 3.70
C LYS A 72 10.86 11.01 4.10
N HIS A 73 9.95 10.05 4.28
CA HIS A 73 8.54 10.28 4.59
C HIS A 73 8.17 9.83 6.02
N ASP A 74 9.14 9.56 6.90
CA ASP A 74 8.87 9.22 8.28
C ASP A 74 8.34 10.42 9.09
N PRO A 75 7.47 10.20 10.10
CA PRO A 75 6.71 8.97 10.32
C PRO A 75 5.55 8.85 9.31
N PHE A 76 5.15 7.62 8.97
CA PHE A 76 3.99 7.38 8.12
C PHE A 76 3.16 6.17 8.58
N VAL A 77 1.87 6.19 8.21
CA VAL A 77 0.99 5.03 8.24
C VAL A 77 1.07 4.32 6.89
N LEU A 78 1.36 3.03 6.92
CA LEU A 78 1.34 2.18 5.73
C LEU A 78 -0.04 1.56 5.57
N VAL A 79 -0.76 1.92 4.51
CA VAL A 79 -1.99 1.26 4.12
C VAL A 79 -1.67 0.20 3.06
N VAL A 80 -2.15 -1.02 3.29
CA VAL A 80 -1.92 -2.16 2.41
C VAL A 80 -3.26 -2.67 1.91
N GLU A 81 -3.47 -2.59 0.61
CA GLU A 81 -4.64 -3.14 -0.08
C GLU A 81 -4.25 -4.36 -0.90
N GLY A 82 -5.03 -5.44 -0.83
CA GLY A 82 -4.74 -6.68 -1.55
C GLY A 82 -3.84 -7.65 -0.76
N ALA A 83 -3.86 -8.91 -1.18
CA ALA A 83 -3.10 -9.97 -0.52
C ALA A 83 -1.61 -9.92 -0.90
N VAL A 84 -0.77 -10.51 -0.06
CA VAL A 84 0.69 -10.61 -0.27
C VAL A 84 1.02 -11.94 -0.95
N PRO A 85 1.48 -11.98 -2.21
CA PRO A 85 1.90 -13.23 -2.86
C PRO A 85 3.23 -13.75 -2.29
N ASP A 86 3.49 -15.05 -2.48
CA ASP A 86 4.79 -15.65 -2.23
C ASP A 86 5.68 -15.51 -3.48
N GLU A 87 6.48 -14.45 -3.53
CA GLU A 87 7.39 -14.22 -4.67
C GLU A 87 8.57 -15.21 -4.70
N LYS A 88 8.83 -15.98 -3.63
CA LYS A 88 9.81 -17.07 -3.69
C LYS A 88 9.30 -18.18 -4.60
N LYS A 89 8.00 -18.50 -4.52
CA LYS A 89 7.35 -19.46 -5.40
C LYS A 89 7.35 -18.99 -6.85
N ALA A 90 7.11 -17.71 -7.10
CA ALA A 90 7.16 -17.17 -8.47
C ALA A 90 8.55 -17.31 -9.09
N LYS A 91 9.62 -17.08 -8.31
CA LYS A 91 11.02 -17.21 -8.76
C LYS A 91 11.39 -18.62 -9.21
N GLU A 92 10.78 -19.66 -8.66
CA GLU A 92 11.00 -21.05 -9.11
C GLU A 92 10.60 -21.26 -10.58
N THR A 93 9.65 -20.45 -11.07
CA THR A 93 9.20 -20.44 -12.47
C THR A 93 9.82 -19.32 -13.30
N GLY A 94 10.77 -18.57 -12.73
CA GLY A 94 11.44 -17.45 -13.41
C GLY A 94 10.61 -16.16 -13.53
N GLY A 95 9.52 -16.03 -12.76
CA GLY A 95 8.61 -14.88 -12.82
C GLY A 95 8.39 -14.19 -11.47
N TYR A 96 7.35 -13.36 -11.43
CA TYR A 96 6.82 -12.70 -10.24
C TYR A 96 5.29 -12.66 -10.32
N TYR A 97 4.59 -12.52 -9.19
CA TYR A 97 3.13 -12.41 -9.16
C TYR A 97 2.64 -10.97 -9.04
N CYS A 98 3.33 -10.11 -8.29
CA CYS A 98 2.92 -8.74 -8.05
C CYS A 98 4.10 -7.77 -7.91
N SER A 99 4.07 -6.72 -8.71
CA SER A 99 5.00 -5.59 -8.62
C SER A 99 4.23 -4.27 -8.51
N VAL A 100 4.79 -3.34 -7.75
CA VAL A 100 4.22 -1.99 -7.50
C VAL A 100 4.93 -0.87 -8.24
N GLY A 101 5.95 -1.20 -9.02
CA GLY A 101 6.74 -0.22 -9.75
C GLY A 101 8.07 -0.77 -10.22
N GLU A 102 8.86 0.11 -10.82
CA GLU A 102 10.19 -0.18 -11.31
C GLU A 102 11.09 1.03 -11.03
N THR A 103 12.33 0.78 -10.59
CA THR A 103 13.34 1.85 -10.44
C THR A 103 14.66 1.36 -11.02
N GLY A 104 15.22 2.11 -11.98
CA GLY A 104 16.50 1.75 -12.60
C GLY A 104 16.53 0.35 -13.23
N GLY A 105 15.43 -0.07 -13.90
CA GLY A 105 15.33 -1.38 -14.54
C GLY A 105 15.07 -2.56 -13.59
N LYS A 106 14.83 -2.29 -12.30
CA LYS A 106 14.56 -3.33 -11.29
C LYS A 106 13.11 -3.24 -10.82
N MET A 107 12.39 -4.35 -10.97
CA MET A 107 11.03 -4.50 -10.46
C MET A 107 11.00 -4.38 -8.94
N MET A 108 10.08 -3.56 -8.44
CA MET A 108 9.77 -3.45 -7.03
C MET A 108 8.69 -4.49 -6.71
N LEU A 109 9.10 -5.64 -6.19
CA LEU A 109 8.18 -6.72 -5.82
C LEU A 109 7.39 -6.33 -4.56
N PHE A 110 6.10 -6.65 -4.55
CA PHE A 110 5.20 -6.17 -3.50
C PHE A 110 5.59 -6.65 -2.10
N ASP A 111 6.00 -7.92 -1.96
CA ASP A 111 6.42 -8.51 -0.69
C ASP A 111 7.67 -7.83 -0.10
N ASP A 112 8.68 -7.57 -0.92
CA ASP A 112 9.91 -6.87 -0.55
C ASP A 112 9.64 -5.40 -0.20
N VAL A 113 8.81 -4.70 -0.99
CA VAL A 113 8.41 -3.31 -0.70
C VAL A 113 7.64 -3.23 0.62
N LEU A 114 6.66 -4.12 0.83
CA LEU A 114 5.89 -4.21 2.08
C LEU A 114 6.83 -4.48 3.28
N LEU A 115 7.76 -5.42 3.16
CA LEU A 115 8.71 -5.74 4.22
C LEU A 115 9.64 -4.54 4.55
N LYS A 116 10.06 -3.78 3.55
CA LYS A 116 10.92 -2.59 3.76
C LYS A 116 10.15 -1.42 4.38
N LEU A 117 8.95 -1.14 3.90
CA LEU A 117 8.10 -0.06 4.42
C LEU A 117 7.60 -0.36 5.83
N SER A 118 7.19 -1.61 6.12
CA SER A 118 6.67 -2.00 7.44
C SER A 118 7.67 -1.83 8.58
N LYS A 119 8.98 -1.96 8.31
CA LYS A 119 10.05 -1.71 9.30
C LYS A 119 10.16 -0.24 9.72
N ARG A 120 9.55 0.66 8.97
CA ARG A 120 9.62 2.12 9.19
C ARG A 120 8.27 2.72 9.57
N ALA A 121 7.18 2.11 9.10
CA ALA A 121 5.83 2.58 9.35
C ALA A 121 5.55 2.63 10.86
N GLY A 122 4.91 3.71 11.33
CA GLY A 122 4.44 3.80 12.72
C GLY A 122 3.24 2.88 12.99
N ALA A 123 2.48 2.58 11.95
CA ALA A 123 1.41 1.58 11.96
C ALA A 123 1.18 1.03 10.54
N VAL A 124 0.71 -0.22 10.47
CA VAL A 124 0.27 -0.87 9.23
C VAL A 124 -1.23 -1.11 9.29
N VAL A 125 -1.96 -0.63 8.29
CA VAL A 125 -3.40 -0.83 8.12
C VAL A 125 -3.63 -1.78 6.94
N ALA A 126 -4.03 -3.00 7.23
CA ALA A 126 -4.47 -3.96 6.21
C ALA A 126 -5.93 -3.68 5.84
N ILE A 127 -6.17 -3.01 4.70
CA ILE A 127 -7.51 -2.61 4.27
C ILE A 127 -8.15 -3.66 3.35
N GLY A 128 -9.33 -4.12 3.76
CA GLY A 128 -10.13 -5.11 3.04
C GLY A 128 -9.70 -6.56 3.29
N ALA A 129 -10.61 -7.50 3.01
CA ALA A 129 -10.43 -8.92 3.34
C ALA A 129 -9.19 -9.56 2.70
N CYS A 130 -8.79 -9.11 1.50
CA CYS A 130 -7.56 -9.60 0.85
C CYS A 130 -6.31 -9.25 1.66
N ALA A 131 -6.18 -8.01 2.12
CA ALA A 131 -5.02 -7.60 2.92
C ALA A 131 -5.11 -8.17 4.35
N SER A 132 -6.30 -8.18 4.96
CA SER A 132 -6.46 -8.66 6.33
C SER A 132 -6.27 -10.17 6.47
N PHE A 133 -6.77 -10.97 5.53
CA PHE A 133 -6.88 -12.43 5.66
C PHE A 133 -6.49 -13.22 4.40
N GLY A 134 -5.90 -12.56 3.40
CA GLY A 134 -5.57 -13.16 2.10
C GLY A 134 -6.74 -13.18 1.09
N GLY A 135 -8.00 -13.26 1.56
CA GLY A 135 -9.21 -13.10 0.75
C GLY A 135 -9.31 -14.05 -0.47
N ILE A 136 -9.88 -13.56 -1.57
CA ILE A 136 -10.04 -14.36 -2.81
C ILE A 136 -8.71 -14.90 -3.33
N PRO A 137 -7.60 -14.11 -3.40
CA PRO A 137 -6.30 -14.63 -3.82
C PRO A 137 -5.77 -15.81 -2.99
N HIS A 138 -6.10 -15.86 -1.69
CA HIS A 138 -5.73 -16.97 -0.80
C HIS A 138 -6.65 -18.19 -0.92
N GLY A 139 -7.80 -18.06 -1.59
CA GLY A 139 -8.74 -19.15 -1.79
C GLY A 139 -8.11 -20.34 -2.52
N ASN A 140 -8.52 -21.56 -2.17
CA ASN A 140 -8.07 -22.79 -2.83
C ASN A 140 -8.32 -22.69 -4.36
N PRO A 141 -7.30 -22.93 -5.23
CA PRO A 141 -6.04 -23.65 -4.98
C PRO A 141 -4.83 -22.80 -4.53
N ASN A 142 -4.99 -21.51 -4.24
CA ASN A 142 -3.94 -20.56 -3.85
C ASN A 142 -2.62 -20.71 -4.65
N PRO A 143 -2.68 -20.53 -5.99
CA PRO A 143 -1.53 -20.78 -6.85
C PRO A 143 -0.37 -19.83 -6.56
N THR A 144 -0.63 -18.62 -6.06
CA THR A 144 0.38 -17.60 -5.78
C THR A 144 0.92 -17.65 -4.36
N GLY A 145 0.42 -18.56 -3.50
CA GLY A 145 0.77 -18.57 -2.08
C GLY A 145 0.37 -17.28 -1.36
N ALA A 146 -0.68 -16.60 -1.83
CA ALA A 146 -1.18 -15.35 -1.27
C ALA A 146 -1.48 -15.49 0.22
N LYS A 147 -1.24 -14.45 1.02
CA LYS A 147 -1.49 -14.41 2.47
C LYS A 147 -2.00 -13.03 2.90
N GLY A 148 -2.56 -12.96 4.11
CA GLY A 148 -2.83 -11.69 4.78
C GLY A 148 -1.54 -10.99 5.22
N VAL A 149 -1.62 -9.70 5.49
CA VAL A 149 -0.48 -8.87 5.91
C VAL A 149 0.10 -9.35 7.24
N VAL A 150 -0.77 -9.72 8.19
CA VAL A 150 -0.33 -10.26 9.49
C VAL A 150 0.42 -11.58 9.32
N ASP A 151 -0.10 -12.48 8.48
CA ASP A 151 0.55 -13.78 8.21
C ASP A 151 1.89 -13.64 7.46
N PHE A 152 2.08 -12.53 6.75
CA PHE A 152 3.32 -12.23 6.03
C PHE A 152 4.37 -11.55 6.92
N LEU A 153 3.95 -10.61 7.78
CA LEU A 153 4.86 -9.82 8.63
C LEU A 153 5.16 -10.45 9.99
N GLY A 154 4.26 -11.30 10.50
CA GLY A 154 4.29 -11.90 11.84
C GLY A 154 5.06 -13.21 11.95
#